data_AF-A0A1M7TQI3-F1
#
_entry.id   AF-A0A1M7TQI3-F1
#
_cell.length_a   1.000
_cell.length_b   1.000
_cell.length_c   1.000
_cell.angle_alpha   90.00
_cell.angle_beta   90.00
_cell.angle_gamma   90.00
#
_symmetry.space_group_name_H-M   'P 1'
#
loop_
_entity.id
_entity.type
_entity.pdbx_description
1 polymer ?
#
loop_
_entity_poly.entity_id
_entity_poly.type
_entity_poly.pdbx_seq_one_letter_code
_entity_poly.pdbx_strand_id
1 'polypeptide(L)'
;MLVVDRVFVLRPELRPFRQLSVYLRVPEEVTLARALVRDLARYGSAAEVEHRYRARYLPGQALYRAEADPVRAADVLVDNRDPARPRMLRWGRG
;
A
#
# COMPACT_ATOMS: atom_id res chain seq x y z
N MET A 1 -16.51 2.35 16.90
CA MET A 1 -15.53 1.80 15.94
C MET A 1 -14.88 2.96 15.22
N LEU A 2 -13.55 3.02 15.16
CA LEU A 2 -12.78 4.02 14.42
C LEU A 2 -11.99 3.31 13.31
N VAL A 3 -12.02 3.86 12.10
CA VAL A 3 -11.24 3.35 10.98
C VAL A 3 -10.33 4.47 10.49
N VAL A 4 -9.04 4.16 10.34
CA VAL A 4 -8.04 5.08 9.78
C VAL A 4 -7.46 4.42 8.54
N ASP A 5 -7.61 5.08 7.40
CA ASP A 5 -7.01 4.65 6.13
C ASP A 5 -6.09 5.74 5.60
N ARG A 6 -4.80 5.46 5.62
CA ARG A 6 -3.75 6.30 5.02
C ARG A 6 -2.59 5.40 4.60
N VAL A 7 -1.86 5.85 3.58
CA VAL A 7 -0.54 5.30 3.29
C VAL A 7 0.35 5.47 4.53
N PHE A 8 1.15 4.43 4.81
CA PHE A 8 2.15 4.41 5.87
C PHE A 8 1.64 4.42 7.33
N VAL A 9 0.37 4.08 7.57
CA VAL A 9 -0.24 4.14 8.92
C VAL A 9 0.18 3.00 9.86
N LEU A 10 0.59 1.83 9.35
CA LEU A 10 0.96 0.68 10.19
C LEU A 10 2.38 0.77 10.75
N ARG A 11 2.76 1.93 11.31
CA ARG A 11 4.08 2.11 11.93
C ARG A 11 4.17 1.45 13.32
N PRO A 12 5.38 1.09 13.80
CA PRO A 12 5.57 0.49 15.12
C PRO A 12 4.95 1.26 16.28
N GLU A 13 5.03 2.59 16.25
CA GLU A 13 4.56 3.50 17.31
C GLU A 13 3.03 3.44 17.48
N LEU A 14 2.30 3.04 16.44
CA LEU A 14 0.84 2.97 16.45
C LEU A 14 0.29 1.57 16.77
N ARG A 15 1.16 0.56 16.91
CA ARG A 15 0.75 -0.83 17.19
C ARG A 15 -0.01 -0.99 18.51
N PRO A 16 0.34 -0.31 19.63
CA PRO A 16 -0.39 -0.48 20.89
C PRO A 16 -1.82 0.05 20.86
N PHE A 17 -2.13 0.97 19.95
CA PHE A 17 -3.41 1.70 19.95
C PHE A 17 -4.48 1.07 19.04
N ARG A 18 -4.13 0.05 18.26
CA ARG A 18 -5.05 -0.58 17.30
C ARG A 18 -5.48 -1.95 17.79
N GLN A 19 -6.78 -2.27 17.61
CA GLN A 19 -7.32 -3.60 17.91
C GLN A 19 -7.18 -4.55 16.71
N LEU A 20 -7.22 -4.01 15.50
CA LEU A 20 -7.12 -4.74 14.24
C LEU A 20 -6.35 -3.90 13.20
N SER A 21 -5.59 -4.56 12.34
CA SER A 21 -4.88 -3.95 11.22
C SER A 21 -4.99 -4.77 9.95
N VAL A 22 -5.21 -4.07 8.83
CA VAL A 22 -5.32 -4.66 7.50
C VAL A 22 -4.25 -4.03 6.60
N TYR A 23 -3.50 -4.87 5.90
CA TYR A 23 -2.56 -4.42 4.87
C TYR A 23 -3.01 -4.92 3.50
N LEU A 24 -3.21 -3.96 2.58
CA LEU A 24 -3.55 -4.24 1.19
C LEU A 24 -2.27 -4.30 0.36
N ARG A 25 -1.85 -5.52 0.00
CA ARG A 25 -0.68 -5.72 -0.84
C ARG A 25 -1.05 -5.51 -2.30
N VAL A 26 -0.38 -4.58 -2.96
CA VAL A 26 -0.44 -4.36 -4.41
C VAL A 26 1.00 -4.41 -4.93
N PRO A 27 1.33 -5.25 -5.93
CA PRO A 27 2.62 -5.23 -6.59
C PRO A 27 2.94 -3.87 -7.21
N GLU A 28 4.21 -3.57 -7.39
CA GLU A 28 4.65 -2.26 -7.88
C GLU A 28 4.24 -2.03 -9.33
N GLU A 29 4.31 -3.08 -10.16
CA GLU A 29 3.87 -3.05 -11.55
C GLU A 29 2.36 -2.75 -11.67
N VAL A 30 1.54 -3.32 -10.78
CA VAL A 30 0.09 -3.03 -10.72
C VAL A 30 -0.15 -1.62 -10.18
N THR A 31 0.66 -1.17 -9.22
CA THR A 31 0.59 0.19 -8.68
C THR A 31 0.86 1.23 -9.76
N LEU A 32 1.93 1.04 -10.54
CA LEU A 32 2.30 1.93 -11.65
C LEU A 32 1.25 1.87 -12.77
N ALA A 33 0.79 0.68 -13.16
CA ALA A 33 -0.25 0.56 -14.19
C ALA A 33 -1.54 1.31 -13.82
N ARG A 34 -1.98 1.22 -12.56
CA ARG A 34 -3.14 1.97 -12.08
C ARG A 34 -2.89 3.47 -12.03
N ALA A 35 -1.69 3.88 -11.65
CA ALA A 35 -1.30 5.29 -11.63
C ALA A 35 -1.29 5.90 -13.03
N LEU A 36 -0.80 5.17 -14.04
CA LEU A 36 -0.80 5.61 -15.43
C LEU A 36 -2.20 5.88 -15.98
N VAL A 37 -3.22 5.22 -15.44
CA VAL A 37 -4.62 5.51 -15.79
C VAL A 37 -5.17 6.67 -14.95
N ARG A 38 -5.02 6.59 -13.63
CA ARG A 38 -5.66 7.52 -12.68
C ARG A 38 -5.03 8.91 -12.68
N ASP A 39 -3.70 8.98 -12.74
CA ASP A 39 -2.94 10.20 -12.48
C ASP A 39 -2.49 10.90 -13.79
N LEU A 40 -2.83 10.35 -14.96
CA LEU A 40 -2.43 10.91 -16.25
C LEU A 40 -2.91 12.36 -16.42
N ALA A 41 -4.19 12.62 -16.19
CA ALA A 41 -4.75 13.97 -16.27
C ALA A 41 -4.13 14.93 -15.24
N ARG A 42 -3.67 14.39 -14.09
CA ARG A 42 -3.07 15.18 -13.01
C ARG A 42 -1.63 15.60 -13.34
N TYR A 43 -0.87 14.75 -14.01
CA TYR A 43 0.56 14.98 -14.28
C TYR A 43 0.87 15.28 -15.75
N GLY A 44 -0.15 15.29 -16.62
CA GLY A 44 -0.07 15.75 -18.00
C GLY A 44 0.49 14.74 -19.01
N SER A 45 1.35 13.81 -18.58
CA SER A 45 1.88 12.77 -19.47
C SER A 45 2.20 11.46 -18.74
N ALA A 46 2.13 10.35 -19.47
CA ALA A 46 2.49 9.02 -18.95
C ALA A 46 3.96 8.98 -18.48
N ALA A 47 4.86 9.65 -19.20
CA ALA A 47 6.27 9.76 -18.83
C ALA A 47 6.47 10.46 -17.48
N GLU A 48 5.71 11.54 -17.21
CA GLU A 48 5.78 12.26 -15.94
C GLU A 48 5.19 11.43 -14.79
N VAL A 49 4.09 10.69 -15.02
CA VAL A 49 3.57 9.72 -14.04
C VAL A 49 4.65 8.69 -13.70
N GLU A 50 5.24 8.06 -14.72
CA GLU A 50 6.24 7.01 -14.52
C GLU A 50 7.47 7.53 -13.79
N HIS A 51 7.99 8.69 -14.19
CA HIS A 51 9.12 9.34 -13.54
C HIS A 51 8.85 9.55 -12.04
N ARG A 52 7.70 10.13 -11.68
CA ARG A 52 7.35 10.37 -10.26
C ARG A 52 7.19 9.08 -9.47
N TYR A 53 6.58 8.06 -10.05
CA TYR A 53 6.39 6.79 -9.35
C TYR A 53 7.72 6.08 -9.11
N ARG A 54 8.60 6.06 -10.10
CA ARG A 54 9.93 5.44 -9.97
C ARG A 54 10.87 6.24 -9.08
N ALA A 55 10.85 7.57 -9.16
CA ALA A 55 11.78 8.42 -8.42
C ALA A 55 11.34 8.70 -6.98
N ARG A 56 10.04 8.62 -6.67
CA ARG A 56 9.50 9.05 -5.37
C ARG A 56 8.56 8.04 -4.72
N TYR A 57 7.50 7.62 -5.40
CA TYR A 57 6.42 6.86 -4.73
C TYR A 57 6.81 5.42 -4.42
N LEU A 58 7.38 4.68 -5.38
CA LEU A 58 7.82 3.30 -5.17
C LEU A 58 9.02 3.22 -4.19
N PRO A 59 10.06 4.08 -4.29
CA PRO A 59 11.11 4.12 -3.27
C PRO A 59 10.58 4.43 -1.87
N GLY A 60 9.65 5.39 -1.74
CA GLY A 60 9.02 5.70 -0.44
C GLY A 60 8.23 4.52 0.13
N GLN A 61 7.55 3.74 -0.72
CA GLN A 61 6.88 2.50 -0.33
C GLN A 61 7.88 1.42 0.12
N ALA A 62 9.01 1.29 -0.59
CA ALA A 62 10.08 0.36 -0.21
C ALA A 62 10.69 0.72 1.14
N LEU A 63 11.01 2.00 1.37
CA LEU A 63 11.50 2.50 2.66
C LEU A 63 10.51 2.21 3.79
N TYR A 64 9.22 2.52 3.59
CA TYR A 64 8.19 2.21 4.58
C TYR A 64 8.12 0.71 4.91
N ARG A 65 8.19 -0.17 3.90
CA ARG A 65 8.18 -1.62 4.11
C ARG A 65 9.41 -2.08 4.90
N ALA A 66 10.58 -1.52 4.60
CA ALA A 66 11.82 -1.85 5.30
C ALA A 66 11.80 -1.41 6.77
N GLU A 67 11.32 -0.19 7.05
CA GLU A 67 11.33 0.39 8.39
C GLU A 67 10.20 -0.12 9.30
N ALA A 68 8.98 -0.24 8.76
CA ALA A 68 7.79 -0.54 9.57
C ALA A 68 7.36 -2.01 9.53
N ASP A 69 7.85 -2.77 8.56
CA ASP A 69 7.43 -4.15 8.24
C ASP A 69 5.90 -4.36 8.38
N PRO A 70 5.10 -3.59 7.61
CA PRO A 70 3.65 -3.60 7.74
C PRO A 70 3.02 -4.92 7.29
N VAL A 71 3.70 -5.65 6.39
CA VAL A 71 3.25 -6.96 5.91
C VAL A 71 3.32 -7.97 7.03
N ARG A 72 4.37 -7.97 7.87
CA ARG A 72 4.41 -8.84 9.04
C ARG A 72 3.48 -8.37 10.15
N ALA A 73 3.40 -7.06 10.38
CA ALA A 73 2.67 -6.50 11.51
C ALA A 73 1.13 -6.52 11.38
N ALA A 74 0.59 -6.70 10.17
CA ALA A 74 -0.86 -6.69 9.95
C ALA A 74 -1.56 -7.96 10.45
N ASP A 75 -2.72 -7.82 11.09
CA ASP A 75 -3.56 -8.98 11.47
C ASP A 75 -4.20 -9.62 10.23
N VAL A 76 -4.48 -8.82 9.19
CA VAL A 76 -5.04 -9.28 7.93
C VAL A 76 -4.17 -8.82 6.77
N LEU A 77 -3.77 -9.76 5.93
CA LEU A 77 -3.05 -9.48 4.69
C LEU A 77 -3.96 -9.80 3.51
N VAL A 78 -4.20 -8.81 2.65
CA VAL A 78 -5.06 -8.97 1.46
C VAL A 78 -4.22 -8.73 0.21
N ASP A 79 -4.30 -9.67 -0.72
CA ASP A 79 -3.89 -9.43 -2.09
C ASP A 79 -4.92 -8.54 -2.78
N ASN A 80 -4.51 -7.33 -3.14
CA ASN A 80 -5.36 -6.35 -3.78
C ASN A 80 -4.91 -6.03 -5.21
N ARG A 81 -4.28 -7.02 -5.89
CA ARG A 81 -3.94 -6.96 -7.33
C ARG A 81 -5.14 -6.69 -8.24
N ASP A 82 -6.29 -7.25 -7.88
CA ASP A 82 -7.59 -6.97 -8.50
C ASP A 82 -8.56 -6.54 -7.39
N PRO A 83 -9.01 -5.27 -7.35
CA PRO A 83 -9.90 -4.80 -6.29
C PRO A 83 -11.31 -5.39 -6.39
N ALA A 84 -11.72 -5.89 -7.57
CA ALA A 84 -13.00 -6.57 -7.74
C ALA A 84 -12.96 -8.02 -7.22
N ARG A 85 -11.75 -8.58 -7.05
CA ARG A 85 -11.53 -9.95 -6.59
C ARG A 85 -10.40 -10.02 -5.56
N PRO A 86 -10.53 -9.32 -4.42
CA PRO A 86 -9.49 -9.33 -3.40
C PRO A 86 -9.34 -10.74 -2.81
N ARG A 87 -8.10 -11.15 -2.54
CA ARG A 87 -7.83 -12.45 -1.93
C ARG A 87 -7.21 -12.27 -0.57
N MET A 88 -7.86 -12.80 0.45
CA MET A 88 -7.27 -12.88 1.78
C MET A 88 -6.11 -13.89 1.77
N LEU A 89 -4.94 -13.45 2.21
CA LEU A 89 -3.72 -14.25 2.24
C LEU A 89 -3.35 -14.69 3.65
N ARG A 90 -3.73 -13.88 4.65
CA ARG A 90 -3.57 -14.19 6.07
C ARG A 90 -4.71 -13.55 6.86
N TRP A 91 -5.21 -14.28 7.85
CA TRP A 91 -6.16 -13.81 8.85
C TRP A 91 -5.70 -14.27 10.23
N GLY A 92 -5.54 -13.32 11.16
CA GLY A 92 -5.04 -13.57 12.51
C GLY A 92 -3.57 -13.19 12.67
N ARG A 93 -3.15 -13.05 13.93
CA ARG A 93 -1.75 -12.79 14.29
C ARG A 93 -0.96 -14.08 14.05
N GLY A 94 0.03 -14.00 13.15
CA GLY A 94 1.01 -15.07 12.97
C GLY A 94 1.96 -15.15 14.15
#